data_AF-D2PP74-F1
#
_entry.id   AF-D2PP74-F1
#
_cell.length_a   1.000
_cell.length_b   1.000
_cell.length_c   1.000
_cell.angle_alpha   90.00
_cell.angle_beta   90.00
_cell.angle_gamma   90.00
#
_symmetry.space_group_name_H-M   'P 1'
#
loop_
_entity.id
_entity.type
_entity.pdbx_description
1 polymer ?
#
loop_
_entity_poly.entity_id
_entity_poly.type
_entity_poly.pdbx_seq_one_letter_code
_entity_poly.pdbx_strand_id
1 'polypeptide(L)'
;MEVVSAGDDGLVADWRLVHNEIIPTDPLSTDDIRERAQRNHLEVGYLGDEVVGCSTVRPPNDETPAVTVIARVLPPYRGRGFGEQLYRRGLAKAEELDAKVVETIVLGSNVEGLHFAQRHGFVEVERYVLPGDTIPFVTLRLSTHSWLSVADTEHVEQIRQDPAYRAGGVLHLALEVIAYPLDEAVEGTTTQVRVVLHADGSIAVSDNGRGTAVRFDDGGVPMVKPIMATRDLRFFADPDSPRLPDGLPRAGMSVPIALSEWAVHTNHRTEGSWTRRYEHGMPRGALTAVPADSSTGTTIHFRPDRTLFGEEGVTPEALSAACAGFATEVPIAITQA
;
A
#
# COMPACT_ATOMS: atom_id res chain seq x y z
N MET A 1 13.92 4.97 -19.10
CA MET A 1 15.15 4.19 -18.91
C MET A 1 14.88 2.81 -19.48
N GLU A 2 15.80 2.25 -20.24
CA GLU A 2 15.71 0.85 -20.64
C GLU A 2 16.11 -0.04 -19.46
N VAL A 3 15.40 -1.13 -19.23
CA VAL A 3 15.72 -2.07 -18.15
C VAL A 3 15.82 -3.48 -18.73
N VAL A 4 16.94 -4.13 -18.48
CA VAL A 4 17.26 -5.44 -19.05
C VAL A 4 17.58 -6.43 -17.94
N SER A 5 17.05 -7.65 -18.03
CA SER A 5 17.39 -8.72 -17.09
C SER A 5 18.85 -9.13 -17.24
N ALA A 6 19.59 -9.26 -16.14
CA ALA A 6 21.00 -9.63 -16.17
C ALA A 6 21.19 -11.13 -16.51
N GLY A 7 21.05 -11.45 -17.80
CA GLY A 7 21.06 -12.82 -18.33
C GLY A 7 22.30 -13.19 -19.14
N ASP A 8 23.19 -12.23 -19.43
CA ASP A 8 24.45 -12.46 -20.14
C ASP A 8 25.65 -11.83 -19.39
N ASP A 9 26.87 -12.16 -19.85
CA ASP A 9 28.11 -11.74 -19.19
C ASP A 9 28.31 -10.21 -19.16
N GLY A 10 27.76 -9.47 -20.14
CA GLY A 10 27.83 -8.01 -20.18
C GLY A 10 26.95 -7.39 -19.09
N LEU A 11 25.71 -7.84 -19.00
CA LEU A 11 24.77 -7.35 -18.00
C LEU A 11 25.15 -7.73 -16.56
N VAL A 12 25.82 -8.88 -16.37
CA VAL A 12 26.42 -9.26 -15.08
C VAL A 12 27.52 -8.27 -14.67
N ALA A 13 28.36 -7.83 -15.61
CA ALA A 13 29.42 -6.86 -15.33
C ALA A 13 28.84 -5.49 -14.94
N ASP A 14 27.79 -5.03 -15.62
CA ASP A 14 27.14 -3.76 -15.34
C ASP A 14 26.38 -3.79 -14.00
N TRP A 15 25.71 -4.91 -13.71
CA TRP A 15 25.09 -5.11 -12.39
C TRP A 15 26.15 -5.07 -11.26
N ARG A 16 27.32 -5.72 -11.49
CA ARG A 16 28.46 -5.70 -10.55
C ARG A 16 28.95 -4.29 -10.27
N LEU A 17 29.12 -3.50 -11.34
CA LEU A 17 29.56 -2.13 -11.25
C LEU A 17 28.65 -1.34 -10.30
N VAL A 18 27.33 -1.44 -10.49
CA VAL A 18 26.37 -0.74 -9.64
C VAL A 18 26.42 -1.26 -8.19
N HIS A 19 26.43 -2.58 -7.97
CA HIS A 19 26.48 -3.14 -6.60
C HIS A 19 27.73 -2.68 -5.85
N ASN A 20 28.92 -2.85 -6.45
CA ASN A 20 30.19 -2.58 -5.79
C ASN A 20 30.41 -1.08 -5.54
N GLU A 21 29.88 -0.20 -6.40
CA GLU A 21 29.92 1.25 -6.17
C GLU A 21 29.04 1.65 -4.97
N ILE A 22 27.88 1.02 -4.82
CA ILE A 22 26.92 1.35 -3.75
C ILE A 22 27.27 0.68 -2.42
N ILE A 23 27.89 -0.50 -2.47
CA ILE A 23 28.28 -1.31 -1.31
C ILE A 23 29.79 -1.61 -1.41
N PRO A 24 30.65 -0.59 -1.21
CA PRO A 24 32.09 -0.75 -1.39
C PRO A 24 32.74 -1.64 -0.32
N THR A 25 32.05 -1.89 0.80
CA THR A 25 32.53 -2.70 1.92
C THR A 25 32.28 -4.20 1.74
N ASP A 26 31.42 -4.60 0.79
CA ASP A 26 31.11 -5.99 0.44
C ASP A 26 31.11 -6.18 -1.09
N PRO A 27 32.29 -6.06 -1.74
CA PRO A 27 32.40 -6.16 -3.18
C PRO A 27 32.22 -7.61 -3.64
N LEU A 28 31.53 -7.78 -4.76
CA LEU A 28 31.28 -9.08 -5.37
C LEU A 28 32.15 -9.28 -6.60
N SER A 29 32.53 -10.54 -6.82
CA SER A 29 33.11 -11.00 -8.07
C SER A 29 32.03 -11.27 -9.12
N THR A 30 32.45 -11.49 -10.37
CA THR A 30 31.55 -11.93 -11.44
C THR A 30 30.90 -13.28 -11.12
N ASP A 31 31.65 -14.20 -10.51
CA ASP A 31 31.15 -15.54 -10.20
C ASP A 31 30.08 -15.49 -9.10
N ASP A 32 30.26 -14.63 -8.08
CA ASP A 32 29.24 -14.40 -7.05
C ASP A 32 27.93 -13.90 -7.67
N ILE A 33 28.00 -13.06 -8.70
CA ILE A 33 26.80 -12.51 -9.34
C ILE A 33 26.13 -13.55 -10.24
N ARG A 34 26.90 -14.38 -10.95
CA ARG A 34 26.34 -15.51 -11.69
C ARG A 34 25.57 -16.45 -10.78
N GLU A 35 26.13 -16.75 -9.60
CA GLU A 35 25.42 -17.53 -8.59
C GLU A 35 24.17 -16.82 -8.08
N ARG A 36 24.23 -15.50 -7.85
CA ARG A 36 23.05 -14.71 -7.46
C ARG A 36 21.98 -14.66 -8.54
N ALA A 37 22.34 -14.60 -9.81
CA ALA A 37 21.42 -14.55 -10.94
C ALA A 37 20.63 -15.86 -11.12
N GLN A 38 21.17 -16.99 -10.64
CA GLN A 38 20.45 -18.27 -10.63
C GLN A 38 19.33 -18.30 -9.58
N ARG A 39 19.47 -17.52 -8.50
CA ARG A 39 18.60 -17.55 -7.31
C ARG A 39 17.65 -16.35 -7.22
N ASN A 40 17.98 -15.27 -7.91
CA ASN A 40 17.31 -13.99 -7.82
C ASN A 40 17.01 -13.44 -9.21
N HIS A 41 15.98 -12.60 -9.31
CA HIS A 41 15.74 -11.82 -10.52
C HIS A 41 16.60 -10.54 -10.46
N LEU A 42 17.55 -10.42 -11.38
CA LEU A 42 18.47 -9.28 -11.47
C LEU A 42 18.14 -8.45 -12.70
N GLU A 43 18.10 -7.13 -12.56
CA GLU A 43 17.95 -6.22 -13.70
C GLU A 43 18.96 -5.08 -13.64
N VAL A 44 19.30 -4.53 -14.81
CA VAL A 44 20.15 -3.35 -14.98
C VAL A 44 19.38 -2.28 -15.74
N GLY A 45 19.47 -1.03 -15.28
CA GLY A 45 18.84 0.13 -15.89
C GLY A 45 19.83 1.00 -16.66
N TYR A 46 19.43 1.43 -17.85
CA TYR A 46 20.23 2.21 -18.79
C TYR A 46 19.55 3.52 -19.25
N LEU A 47 20.34 4.59 -19.31
CA LEU A 47 19.99 5.85 -19.96
C LEU A 47 20.84 5.99 -21.23
N GLY A 48 20.27 5.60 -22.37
CA GLY A 48 21.10 5.38 -23.57
C GLY A 48 22.06 4.21 -23.32
N ASP A 49 23.35 4.42 -23.55
CA ASP A 49 24.38 3.39 -23.31
C ASP A 49 24.98 3.46 -21.90
N GLU A 50 24.52 4.39 -21.05
CA GLU A 50 25.04 4.57 -19.69
C GLU A 50 24.25 3.75 -18.67
N VAL A 51 24.95 2.92 -17.89
CA VAL A 51 24.38 2.25 -16.71
C VAL A 51 24.04 3.30 -15.66
N VAL A 52 22.79 3.29 -15.17
CA VAL A 52 22.33 4.23 -14.13
C VAL A 52 21.97 3.56 -12.82
N GLY A 53 21.69 2.24 -12.84
CA GLY A 53 21.26 1.52 -11.66
C GLY A 53 21.00 0.04 -11.91
N CYS A 54 20.65 -0.68 -10.86
CA CYS A 54 20.30 -2.09 -10.92
C CYS A 54 19.24 -2.43 -9.88
N SER A 55 18.56 -3.57 -10.08
CA SER A 55 17.62 -4.12 -9.10
C SER A 55 17.94 -5.59 -8.78
N THR A 56 17.41 -6.04 -7.65
CA THR A 56 17.42 -7.43 -7.19
C THR A 56 16.06 -7.73 -6.61
N VAL A 57 15.41 -8.78 -7.09
CA VAL A 57 14.25 -9.36 -6.41
C VAL A 57 14.64 -10.75 -5.94
N ARG A 58 14.69 -10.91 -4.62
CA ARG A 58 14.96 -12.19 -3.97
C ARG A 58 13.61 -12.87 -3.68
N PRO A 59 13.35 -14.04 -4.25
CA PRO A 59 12.16 -14.84 -3.91
C PRO A 59 12.14 -15.22 -2.41
N PRO A 60 10.97 -15.61 -1.87
CA PRO A 60 10.91 -16.13 -0.51
C PRO A 60 11.70 -17.44 -0.41
N ASN A 61 12.14 -17.78 0.80
CA ASN A 61 12.89 -19.00 1.08
C ASN A 61 12.56 -19.54 2.48
N ASP A 62 13.24 -20.62 2.89
CA ASP A 62 12.97 -21.29 4.17
C ASP A 62 13.22 -20.41 5.41
N GLU A 63 14.04 -19.35 5.27
CA GLU A 63 14.37 -18.43 6.37
C GLU A 63 13.41 -17.23 6.44
N THR A 64 12.88 -16.79 5.30
CA THR A 64 11.98 -15.64 5.24
C THR A 64 10.87 -15.83 4.19
N PRO A 65 9.60 -15.60 4.56
CA PRO A 65 8.50 -15.57 3.60
C PRO A 65 8.48 -14.27 2.77
N ALA A 66 9.40 -13.33 3.02
CA ALA A 66 9.42 -12.04 2.34
C ALA A 66 10.06 -12.14 0.95
N VAL A 67 9.44 -11.47 -0.02
CA VAL A 67 10.13 -11.09 -1.26
C VAL A 67 10.93 -9.82 -0.98
N THR A 68 12.24 -9.90 -1.16
CA THR A 68 13.13 -8.74 -0.96
C THR A 68 13.37 -8.03 -2.28
N VAL A 69 12.87 -6.80 -2.40
CA VAL A 69 13.05 -5.92 -3.56
C VAL A 69 14.10 -4.86 -3.23
N ILE A 70 15.22 -4.89 -3.93
CA ILE A 70 16.33 -3.94 -3.75
C ILE A 70 16.51 -3.17 -5.05
N ALA A 71 16.46 -1.85 -4.99
CA ALA A 71 16.79 -0.97 -6.11
C ALA A 71 17.99 -0.10 -5.73
N ARG A 72 18.98 -0.05 -6.63
CA ARG A 72 20.22 0.74 -6.47
C ARG A 72 20.34 1.70 -7.64
N VAL A 73 20.58 2.97 -7.34
CA VAL A 73 20.83 4.01 -8.34
C VAL A 73 22.20 4.61 -8.04
N LEU A 74 23.04 4.65 -9.07
CA LEU A 74 24.37 5.24 -9.00
C LEU A 74 24.26 6.72 -8.59
N PRO A 75 25.15 7.23 -7.72
CA PRO A 75 25.04 8.58 -7.16
C PRO A 75 24.76 9.70 -8.18
N PRO A 76 25.42 9.75 -9.36
CA PRO A 76 25.17 10.80 -10.36
C PRO A 76 23.75 10.85 -10.94
N TYR A 77 22.98 9.77 -10.81
CA TYR A 77 21.65 9.64 -11.41
C TYR A 77 20.49 9.68 -10.39
N ARG A 78 20.80 9.87 -9.10
CA ARG A 78 19.77 9.95 -8.05
C ARG A 78 18.91 11.20 -8.20
N GLY A 79 17.69 11.16 -7.66
CA GLY A 79 16.71 12.25 -7.77
C GLY A 79 16.08 12.41 -9.16
N ARG A 80 16.34 11.50 -10.11
CA ARG A 80 15.84 11.55 -11.50
C ARG A 80 14.72 10.55 -11.80
N GLY A 81 14.15 9.93 -10.77
CA GLY A 81 13.05 8.95 -10.91
C GLY A 81 13.45 7.53 -11.35
N PHE A 82 14.74 7.24 -11.52
CA PHE A 82 15.19 5.89 -11.91
C PHE A 82 14.98 4.85 -10.79
N GLY A 83 15.16 5.26 -9.53
CA GLY A 83 14.92 4.40 -8.37
C GLY A 83 13.46 3.94 -8.31
N GLU A 84 12.53 4.86 -8.54
CA GLU A 84 11.09 4.57 -8.60
C GLU A 84 10.76 3.58 -9.74
N GLN A 85 11.34 3.77 -10.93
CA GLN A 85 11.15 2.86 -12.07
C GLN A 85 11.65 1.45 -11.75
N LEU A 86 12.88 1.31 -11.24
CA LEU A 86 13.45 0.02 -10.85
C LEU A 86 12.61 -0.65 -9.75
N TYR A 87 12.15 0.15 -8.78
CA TYR A 87 11.39 -0.35 -7.65
C TYR A 87 9.99 -0.82 -8.05
N ARG A 88 9.28 -0.06 -8.91
CA ARG A 88 7.97 -0.45 -9.45
C ARG A 88 8.04 -1.79 -10.19
N ARG A 89 9.09 -2.00 -10.99
CA ARG A 89 9.34 -3.29 -11.65
C ARG A 89 9.61 -4.42 -10.65
N GLY A 90 10.40 -4.13 -9.62
CA GLY A 90 10.67 -5.07 -8.55
C GLY A 90 9.42 -5.48 -7.77
N LEU A 91 8.50 -4.54 -7.51
CA LEU A 91 7.21 -4.85 -6.89
C LEU A 91 6.29 -5.67 -7.80
N ALA A 92 6.21 -5.35 -9.09
CA ALA A 92 5.47 -6.18 -10.05
C ALA A 92 6.02 -7.63 -10.05
N LYS A 93 7.35 -7.79 -9.96
CA LYS A 93 7.95 -9.11 -9.82
C LYS A 93 7.63 -9.78 -8.47
N ALA A 94 7.51 -9.02 -7.39
CA ALA A 94 7.07 -9.54 -6.10
C ALA A 94 5.60 -10.01 -6.16
N GLU A 95 4.74 -9.31 -6.89
CA GLU A 95 3.36 -9.71 -7.14
C GLU A 95 3.28 -11.00 -7.96
N GLU A 96 4.09 -11.16 -9.01
CA GLU A 96 4.21 -12.42 -9.76
C GLU A 96 4.63 -13.61 -8.86
N LEU A 97 5.36 -13.32 -7.78
CA LEU A 97 5.80 -14.30 -6.78
C LEU A 97 4.80 -14.48 -5.63
N ASP A 98 3.60 -13.91 -5.73
CA ASP A 98 2.56 -13.89 -4.69
C ASP A 98 3.07 -13.40 -3.32
N ALA A 99 3.93 -12.37 -3.34
CA ALA A 99 4.53 -11.82 -2.13
C ALA A 99 3.47 -11.35 -1.13
N LYS A 100 3.46 -11.96 0.06
CA LYS A 100 2.65 -11.48 1.21
C LYS A 100 3.40 -10.43 2.02
N VAL A 101 4.72 -10.56 2.06
CA VAL A 101 5.61 -9.62 2.74
C VAL A 101 6.61 -9.11 1.72
N VAL A 102 6.72 -7.79 1.62
CA VAL A 102 7.73 -7.13 0.78
C VAL A 102 8.72 -6.41 1.67
N GLU A 103 10.00 -6.73 1.48
CA GLU A 103 11.12 -6.10 2.17
C GLU A 103 12.05 -5.41 1.20
N THR A 104 12.84 -4.47 1.71
CA THR A 104 13.95 -3.86 1.01
C THR A 104 15.14 -3.76 1.95
N ILE A 105 16.35 -3.80 1.39
CA ILE A 105 17.58 -3.70 2.16
C ILE A 105 18.38 -2.52 1.63
N VAL A 106 18.71 -1.61 2.52
CA VAL A 106 19.47 -0.39 2.22
C VAL A 106 20.70 -0.33 3.11
N LEU A 107 21.85 -0.02 2.52
CA LEU A 107 23.07 0.24 3.30
C LEU A 107 22.88 1.52 4.13
N GLY A 108 23.20 1.50 5.41
CA GLY A 108 22.89 2.56 6.36
C GLY A 108 23.57 3.90 6.07
N SER A 109 24.66 3.91 5.29
CA SER A 109 25.29 5.11 4.76
C SER A 109 24.53 5.76 3.62
N ASN A 110 23.60 5.03 2.97
CA ASN A 110 22.76 5.54 1.88
C ASN A 110 21.49 6.20 2.43
N VAL A 111 21.66 7.43 2.95
CA VAL A 111 20.57 8.24 3.52
C VAL A 111 19.43 8.47 2.53
N GLU A 112 19.74 8.72 1.26
CA GLU A 112 18.74 8.94 0.21
C GLU A 112 17.90 7.67 -0.04
N GLY A 113 18.52 6.49 -0.04
CA GLY A 113 17.82 5.21 -0.15
C GLY A 113 16.91 4.93 1.04
N LEU A 114 17.35 5.26 2.26
CA LEU A 114 16.52 5.11 3.47
C LEU A 114 15.30 6.04 3.42
N HIS A 115 15.49 7.31 3.03
CA HIS A 115 14.40 8.25 2.84
C HIS A 115 13.43 7.79 1.74
N PHE A 116 13.95 7.26 0.63
CA PHE A 116 13.11 6.68 -0.44
C PHE A 116 12.22 5.55 0.10
N ALA A 117 12.80 4.58 0.82
CA ALA A 117 12.06 3.47 1.40
C ALA A 117 10.96 3.97 2.37
N GLN A 118 11.30 4.87 3.30
CA GLN A 118 10.35 5.44 4.26
C GLN A 118 9.22 6.20 3.57
N ARG A 119 9.55 7.03 2.57
CA ARG A 119 8.57 7.75 1.73
C ARG A 119 7.64 6.81 0.96
N HIS A 120 8.02 5.54 0.77
CA HIS A 120 7.20 4.55 0.09
C HIS A 120 6.47 3.56 1.01
N GLY A 121 6.53 3.79 2.32
CA GLY A 121 5.73 3.05 3.32
C GLY A 121 6.50 1.95 4.03
N PHE A 122 7.81 1.86 3.81
CA PHE A 122 8.68 0.91 4.49
C PHE A 122 9.05 1.40 5.89
N VAL A 123 9.07 0.46 6.84
CA VAL A 123 9.46 0.69 8.24
C VAL A 123 10.64 -0.23 8.55
N GLU A 124 11.64 0.29 9.26
CA GLU A 124 12.80 -0.50 9.69
C GLU A 124 12.36 -1.63 10.61
N VAL A 125 12.79 -2.85 10.29
CA VAL A 125 12.51 -4.06 11.10
C VAL A 125 13.78 -4.69 11.65
N GLU A 126 14.92 -4.47 10.99
CA GLU A 126 16.20 -5.01 11.42
C GLU A 126 17.35 -4.10 10.98
N ARG A 127 18.39 -4.05 11.82
CA ARG A 127 19.65 -3.38 11.52
C ARG A 127 20.81 -4.27 11.96
N TYR A 128 21.68 -4.63 11.02
CA TYR A 128 22.78 -5.55 11.27
C TYR A 128 24.07 -5.11 10.57
N VAL A 129 25.23 -5.54 11.07
CA VAL A 129 26.54 -5.24 10.51
C VAL A 129 27.20 -6.57 10.12
N LEU A 130 27.76 -6.65 8.91
CA LEU A 130 28.50 -7.85 8.49
C LEU A 130 29.81 -7.98 9.27
N PRO A 131 30.33 -9.21 9.50
CA PRO A 131 31.60 -9.40 10.18
C PRO A 131 32.74 -8.63 9.48
N GLY A 132 33.40 -7.74 10.23
CA GLY A 132 34.50 -6.92 9.70
C GLY A 132 34.09 -5.61 9.03
N ASP A 133 32.78 -5.32 8.94
CA ASP A 133 32.26 -4.05 8.43
C ASP A 133 31.94 -3.08 9.59
N THR A 134 31.72 -1.81 9.25
CA THR A 134 31.31 -0.74 10.16
C THR A 134 29.99 -0.10 9.75
N ILE A 135 29.54 -0.31 8.51
CA ILE A 135 28.31 0.27 7.99
C ILE A 135 27.19 -0.77 8.10
N PRO A 136 26.08 -0.47 8.79
CA PRO A 136 25.00 -1.44 8.93
C PRO A 136 24.18 -1.57 7.64
N PHE A 137 23.67 -2.76 7.38
CA PHE A 137 22.52 -2.98 6.51
C PHE A 137 21.25 -2.74 7.31
N VAL A 138 20.27 -2.11 6.66
CA VAL A 138 18.96 -1.81 7.24
C VAL A 138 17.92 -2.56 6.42
N THR A 139 17.25 -3.53 7.03
CA THR A 139 16.10 -4.22 6.45
C THR A 139 14.85 -3.42 6.80
N LEU A 140 14.09 -3.03 5.79
CA LEU A 140 12.81 -2.34 5.95
C LEU A 140 11.70 -3.17 5.31
N ARG A 141 10.54 -3.19 5.95
CA ARG A 141 9.35 -3.93 5.51
C ARG A 141 8.23 -2.99 5.12
N LEU A 142 7.52 -3.30 4.03
CA LEU A 142 6.34 -2.55 3.62
C LEU A 142 5.22 -2.78 4.65
N SER A 143 4.79 -1.71 5.31
CA SER A 143 3.92 -1.82 6.49
C SER A 143 2.47 -2.18 6.18
N THR A 144 1.82 -1.45 5.26
CA THR A 144 0.38 -1.63 4.97
C THR A 144 0.06 -1.43 3.50
N HIS A 145 0.53 -0.34 2.89
CA HIS A 145 0.26 0.01 1.50
C HIS A 145 1.52 0.59 0.87
N SER A 146 1.71 0.31 -0.42
CA SER A 146 2.70 0.99 -1.24
C SER A 146 2.24 2.41 -1.56
N TRP A 147 3.10 3.41 -1.37
CA TRP A 147 2.82 4.81 -1.76
C TRP A 147 3.29 5.15 -3.18
N LEU A 148 3.71 4.16 -3.97
CA LEU A 148 4.25 4.35 -5.32
C LEU A 148 3.19 4.72 -6.37
N SER A 149 1.94 4.39 -6.10
CA SER A 149 0.82 4.71 -6.98
C SER A 149 -0.38 5.11 -6.15
N VAL A 150 -1.20 5.99 -6.71
CA VAL A 150 -2.48 6.39 -6.12
C VAL A 150 -3.58 5.35 -6.33
N ALA A 151 -3.36 4.39 -7.25
CA ALA A 151 -4.26 3.29 -7.55
C ALA A 151 -3.51 2.11 -8.19
N ASP A 152 -4.00 0.92 -7.93
CA ASP A 152 -3.63 -0.35 -8.57
C ASP A 152 -4.86 -0.84 -9.34
N THR A 153 -4.81 -0.70 -10.67
CA THR A 153 -5.97 -0.97 -11.53
C THR A 153 -6.25 -2.47 -11.62
N GLU A 154 -5.21 -3.29 -11.68
CA GLU A 154 -5.36 -4.75 -11.76
C GLU A 154 -5.98 -5.30 -10.47
N HIS A 155 -5.54 -4.81 -9.31
CA HIS A 155 -6.16 -5.12 -8.03
C HIS A 155 -7.64 -4.73 -7.96
N VAL A 156 -7.99 -3.51 -8.40
CA VAL A 156 -9.39 -3.05 -8.43
C VAL A 156 -10.23 -3.91 -9.38
N GLU A 157 -9.71 -4.26 -10.55
CA GLU A 157 -10.38 -5.13 -11.51
C GLU A 157 -10.57 -6.56 -10.95
N GLN A 158 -9.54 -7.11 -10.29
CA GLN A 158 -9.59 -8.42 -9.63
C GLN A 158 -10.72 -8.48 -8.60
N ILE A 159 -10.84 -7.46 -7.73
CA ILE A 159 -11.91 -7.40 -6.73
C ILE A 159 -13.29 -7.44 -7.40
N ARG A 160 -13.48 -6.68 -8.47
CA ARG A 160 -14.78 -6.58 -9.17
C ARG A 160 -15.14 -7.87 -9.91
N GLN A 161 -14.17 -8.64 -10.36
CA GLN A 161 -14.38 -9.89 -11.10
C GLN A 161 -14.58 -11.09 -10.19
N ASP A 162 -13.94 -11.12 -9.02
CA ASP A 162 -13.99 -12.26 -8.10
C ASP A 162 -15.26 -12.22 -7.22
N PRO A 163 -16.19 -13.17 -7.38
CA PRO A 163 -17.42 -13.21 -6.61
C PRO A 163 -17.21 -13.42 -5.10
N ALA A 164 -16.03 -13.88 -4.67
CA ALA A 164 -15.72 -14.04 -3.25
C ALA A 164 -15.83 -12.70 -2.48
N TYR A 165 -15.41 -11.58 -3.08
CA TYR A 165 -15.43 -10.27 -2.41
C TYR A 165 -16.83 -9.66 -2.25
N ARG A 166 -17.84 -10.20 -2.95
CA ARG A 166 -19.25 -9.79 -2.80
C ARG A 166 -20.11 -10.78 -2.04
N ALA A 167 -19.54 -11.89 -1.55
CA ALA A 167 -20.29 -12.96 -0.91
C ALA A 167 -21.01 -12.51 0.38
N GLY A 168 -20.45 -11.52 1.09
CA GLY A 168 -21.03 -10.94 2.30
C GLY A 168 -22.07 -9.84 2.07
N GLY A 169 -22.37 -9.51 0.80
CA GLY A 169 -23.35 -8.50 0.46
C GLY A 169 -22.98 -7.08 0.89
N VAL A 170 -23.96 -6.18 0.91
CA VAL A 170 -23.78 -4.78 1.29
C VAL A 170 -23.41 -4.62 2.77
N LEU A 171 -23.87 -5.54 3.63
CA LEU A 171 -23.53 -5.55 5.04
C LEU A 171 -22.02 -5.68 5.25
N HIS A 172 -21.36 -6.60 4.55
CA HIS A 172 -19.92 -6.78 4.62
C HIS A 172 -19.16 -5.53 4.17
N LEU A 173 -19.62 -4.87 3.09
CA LEU A 173 -19.01 -3.61 2.65
C LEU A 173 -19.09 -2.52 3.73
N ALA A 174 -20.24 -2.41 4.41
CA ALA A 174 -20.39 -1.48 5.52
C ALA A 174 -19.45 -1.82 6.69
N LEU A 175 -19.31 -3.10 7.05
CA LEU A 175 -18.44 -3.56 8.11
C LEU A 175 -16.95 -3.30 7.80
N GLU A 176 -16.51 -3.47 6.56
CA GLU A 176 -15.15 -3.11 6.11
C GLU A 176 -14.85 -1.62 6.34
N VAL A 177 -15.78 -0.75 5.93
CA VAL A 177 -15.62 0.70 6.10
C VAL A 177 -15.68 1.09 7.58
N ILE A 178 -16.52 0.44 8.39
CA ILE A 178 -16.62 0.67 9.84
C ILE A 178 -15.35 0.17 10.57
N ALA A 179 -14.72 -0.91 10.12
CA ALA A 179 -13.51 -1.42 10.75
C ALA A 179 -12.34 -0.44 10.66
N TYR A 180 -12.28 0.40 9.62
CA TYR A 180 -11.22 1.39 9.43
C TYR A 180 -11.07 2.38 10.61
N PRO A 181 -12.11 3.14 11.03
CA PRO A 181 -12.00 4.02 12.18
C PRO A 181 -11.88 3.29 13.53
N LEU A 182 -12.27 2.01 13.59
CA LEU A 182 -12.09 1.19 14.79
C LEU A 182 -10.62 0.75 14.97
N ASP A 183 -9.87 0.53 13.89
CA ASP A 183 -8.41 0.37 14.00
C ASP A 183 -7.77 1.62 14.60
N GLU A 184 -8.19 2.81 14.15
CA GLU A 184 -7.70 4.09 14.69
C GLU A 184 -8.11 4.31 16.16
N ALA A 185 -9.24 3.72 16.59
CA ALA A 185 -9.68 3.73 17.97
C ALA A 185 -8.77 2.89 18.88
N VAL A 186 -8.26 1.75 18.40
CA VAL A 186 -7.27 0.93 19.14
C VAL A 186 -5.98 1.72 19.38
N GLU A 187 -5.62 2.62 18.46
CA GLU A 187 -4.50 3.56 18.63
C GLU A 187 -4.85 4.77 19.53
N GLY A 188 -6.06 4.84 20.08
CA GLY A 188 -6.52 5.88 21.01
C GLY A 188 -6.89 7.21 20.36
N THR A 189 -7.09 7.23 19.04
CA THR A 189 -7.28 8.50 18.30
C THR A 189 -8.71 8.79 17.90
N THR A 190 -9.53 7.76 17.75
CA THR A 190 -10.96 7.87 17.43
C THR A 190 -11.78 7.69 18.71
N THR A 191 -12.75 8.57 18.94
CA THR A 191 -13.67 8.48 20.10
C THR A 191 -15.14 8.36 19.71
N GLN A 192 -15.47 8.56 18.43
CA GLN A 192 -16.82 8.39 17.91
C GLN A 192 -16.80 7.91 16.47
N VAL A 193 -17.68 6.96 16.16
CA VAL A 193 -18.02 6.57 14.79
C VAL A 193 -19.50 6.85 14.55
N ARG A 194 -19.84 7.40 13.39
CA ARG A 194 -21.21 7.62 12.94
C ARG A 194 -21.41 6.94 11.60
N VAL A 195 -22.54 6.25 11.47
CA VAL A 195 -23.01 5.65 10.23
C VAL A 195 -24.35 6.24 9.86
N VAL A 196 -24.49 6.65 8.59
CA VAL A 196 -25.73 7.16 8.01
C VAL A 196 -26.12 6.26 6.84
N LEU A 197 -27.31 5.68 6.92
CA LEU A 197 -27.93 4.91 5.84
C LEU A 197 -28.88 5.83 5.08
N HIS A 198 -28.62 6.07 3.80
CA HIS A 198 -29.41 6.99 2.99
C HIS A 198 -30.49 6.27 2.19
N ALA A 199 -31.61 6.96 1.91
CA ALA A 199 -32.71 6.44 1.10
C ALA A 199 -32.33 6.02 -0.34
N ASP A 200 -31.22 6.50 -0.90
CA ASP A 200 -30.74 6.12 -2.24
C ASP A 200 -29.91 4.81 -2.26
N GLY A 201 -29.75 4.19 -1.08
CA GLY A 201 -28.95 2.99 -0.83
C GLY A 201 -27.48 3.28 -0.53
N SER A 202 -27.06 4.54 -0.49
CA SER A 202 -25.68 4.89 -0.09
C SER A 202 -25.49 4.87 1.42
N ILE A 203 -24.24 4.65 1.83
CA ILE A 203 -23.82 4.53 3.22
C ILE A 203 -22.69 5.53 3.46
N ALA A 204 -22.82 6.36 4.49
CA ALA A 204 -21.76 7.24 4.94
C ALA A 204 -21.25 6.78 6.31
N VAL A 205 -19.94 6.57 6.41
CA VAL A 205 -19.25 6.28 7.67
C VAL A 205 -18.30 7.43 7.96
N SER A 206 -18.42 8.04 9.13
CA SER A 206 -17.58 9.14 9.56
C SER A 206 -17.03 8.92 10.96
N ASP A 207 -15.78 9.30 11.17
CA ASP A 207 -15.10 9.28 12.46
C ASP A 207 -14.51 10.65 12.83
N ASN A 208 -14.08 10.78 14.08
CA ASN A 208 -13.34 11.94 14.58
C ASN A 208 -11.87 11.62 14.90
N GLY A 209 -11.30 10.66 14.18
CA GLY A 209 -9.92 10.21 14.34
C GLY A 209 -8.89 11.18 13.78
N ARG A 210 -7.72 10.67 13.41
CA ARG A 210 -6.63 11.51 12.87
C ARG A 210 -6.87 11.94 11.43
N GLY A 211 -7.78 11.27 10.73
CA GLY A 211 -7.90 11.36 9.28
C GLY A 211 -6.86 10.50 8.55
N THR A 212 -7.11 10.20 7.28
CA THR A 212 -6.18 9.48 6.41
C THR A 212 -4.88 10.25 6.22
N ALA A 213 -3.75 9.55 6.37
CA ALA A 213 -2.41 10.14 6.24
C ALA A 213 -2.19 10.80 4.87
N VAL A 214 -1.61 12.01 4.90
CA VAL A 214 -1.17 12.78 3.74
C VAL A 214 0.34 12.98 3.83
N ARG A 215 1.03 12.77 2.71
CA ARG A 215 2.43 13.11 2.50
C ARG A 215 2.51 14.20 1.45
N PHE A 216 3.65 14.85 1.32
CA PHE A 216 3.89 15.82 0.25
C PHE A 216 5.12 15.35 -0.52
N ASP A 217 5.05 15.40 -1.85
CA ASP A 217 6.23 15.15 -2.68
C ASP A 217 7.22 16.32 -2.61
N ASP A 218 8.38 16.20 -3.28
CA ASP A 218 9.41 17.24 -3.27
C ASP A 218 8.94 18.56 -3.92
N GLY A 219 7.83 18.54 -4.69
CA GLY A 219 7.17 19.70 -5.27
C GLY A 219 6.05 20.29 -4.40
N GLY A 220 5.80 19.74 -3.21
CA GLY A 220 4.74 20.16 -2.31
C GLY A 220 3.34 19.70 -2.72
N VAL A 221 3.22 18.75 -3.66
CA VAL A 221 1.93 18.18 -4.07
C VAL A 221 1.50 17.14 -3.03
N PRO A 222 0.25 17.21 -2.52
CA PRO A 222 -0.25 16.26 -1.55
C PRO A 222 -0.46 14.87 -2.16
N MET A 223 0.12 13.86 -1.52
CA MET A 223 -0.06 12.43 -1.76
C MET A 223 -0.87 11.84 -0.61
N VAL A 224 -2.03 11.29 -0.91
CA VAL A 224 -2.89 10.61 0.07
C VAL A 224 -2.52 9.14 0.14
N LYS A 225 -2.54 8.55 1.34
CA LYS A 225 -2.36 7.10 1.52
C LYS A 225 -3.34 6.37 0.61
N PRO A 226 -2.91 5.49 -0.31
CA PRO A 226 -3.76 4.96 -1.38
C PRO A 226 -4.70 3.83 -0.92
N ILE A 227 -5.26 3.94 0.28
CA ILE A 227 -6.10 2.92 0.94
C ILE A 227 -7.35 2.53 0.16
N MET A 228 -7.84 3.44 -0.69
CA MET A 228 -9.09 3.24 -1.45
C MET A 228 -8.92 2.41 -2.72
N ALA A 229 -7.70 2.30 -3.23
CA ALA A 229 -7.46 1.78 -4.57
C ALA A 229 -6.20 0.91 -4.67
N THR A 230 -5.62 0.50 -3.55
CA THR A 230 -4.47 -0.43 -3.50
C THR A 230 -4.71 -1.49 -2.43
N ARG A 231 -3.92 -2.56 -2.46
CA ARG A 231 -3.96 -3.65 -1.48
C ARG A 231 -3.58 -3.14 -0.09
N ASP A 232 -4.36 -3.52 0.91
CA ASP A 232 -3.92 -3.48 2.31
C ASP A 232 -3.22 -4.81 2.62
N LEU A 233 -1.89 -4.78 2.67
CA LEU A 233 -1.06 -5.97 2.88
C LEU A 233 -1.29 -6.64 4.24
N ARG A 234 -2.00 -5.99 5.16
CA ARG A 234 -2.39 -6.59 6.44
C ARG A 234 -3.53 -7.61 6.31
N PHE A 235 -4.33 -7.51 5.25
CA PHE A 235 -5.62 -8.20 5.16
C PHE A 235 -5.82 -8.88 3.81
N PHE A 236 -5.34 -8.28 2.73
CA PHE A 236 -5.66 -8.72 1.39
C PHE A 236 -4.98 -10.03 1.05
N ALA A 237 -5.79 -11.05 0.71
CA ALA A 237 -5.35 -12.41 0.41
C ALA A 237 -4.48 -13.04 1.51
N ASP A 238 -4.69 -12.61 2.76
CA ASP A 238 -4.07 -13.17 3.96
C ASP A 238 -5.01 -14.21 4.58
N PRO A 239 -4.63 -15.51 4.64
CA PRO A 239 -5.45 -16.55 5.26
C PRO A 239 -5.68 -16.32 6.76
N ASP A 240 -4.81 -15.55 7.41
CA ASP A 240 -4.88 -15.20 8.83
C ASP A 240 -5.51 -13.82 9.08
N SER A 241 -6.08 -13.20 8.04
CA SER A 241 -6.77 -11.91 8.15
C SER A 241 -7.85 -11.94 9.24
N PRO A 242 -7.93 -10.90 10.10
CA PRO A 242 -8.95 -10.83 11.14
C PRO A 242 -10.34 -10.92 10.54
N ARG A 243 -11.24 -11.62 11.22
CA ARG A 243 -12.63 -11.74 10.78
C ARG A 243 -13.44 -10.53 11.24
N LEU A 244 -14.30 -10.05 10.36
CA LEU A 244 -15.34 -9.08 10.69
C LEU A 244 -16.49 -9.77 11.44
N PRO A 245 -17.42 -9.00 12.05
CA PRO A 245 -18.53 -9.58 12.83
C PRO A 245 -19.46 -10.53 12.07
N ASP A 246 -19.50 -10.45 10.74
CA ASP A 246 -20.22 -11.38 9.86
C ASP A 246 -19.48 -12.71 9.64
N GLY A 247 -18.29 -12.87 10.22
CA GLY A 247 -17.45 -14.05 10.13
C GLY A 247 -16.58 -14.11 8.87
N LEU A 248 -16.65 -13.13 7.97
CA LEU A 248 -15.84 -13.09 6.76
C LEU A 248 -14.46 -12.47 7.03
N PRO A 249 -13.40 -12.91 6.32
CA PRO A 249 -12.08 -12.32 6.45
C PRO A 249 -12.11 -10.86 6.01
N ARG A 250 -11.40 -10.00 6.72
CA ARG A 250 -11.20 -8.63 6.31
C ARG A 250 -10.33 -8.58 5.05
N ALA A 251 -10.61 -7.65 4.17
CA ALA A 251 -9.87 -7.41 2.93
C ALA A 251 -9.42 -5.95 2.78
N GLY A 252 -10.01 -5.03 3.57
CA GLY A 252 -9.61 -3.63 3.64
C GLY A 252 -10.40 -2.71 2.71
N MET A 253 -10.10 -1.40 2.82
CA MET A 253 -10.90 -0.32 2.23
C MET A 253 -11.06 -0.39 0.71
N SER A 254 -10.10 -0.95 -0.03
CA SER A 254 -10.21 -1.02 -1.48
C SER A 254 -11.36 -1.91 -1.96
N VAL A 255 -11.82 -2.89 -1.17
CA VAL A 255 -12.96 -3.75 -1.52
C VAL A 255 -14.29 -3.00 -1.61
N PRO A 256 -14.78 -2.32 -0.54
CA PRO A 256 -16.02 -1.57 -0.62
C PRO A 256 -15.96 -0.46 -1.68
N ILE A 257 -14.82 0.18 -1.91
CA ILE A 257 -14.70 1.23 -2.94
C ILE A 257 -14.73 0.63 -4.35
N ALA A 258 -14.04 -0.49 -4.59
CA ALA A 258 -14.06 -1.19 -5.89
C ALA A 258 -15.45 -1.72 -6.23
N LEU A 259 -16.19 -2.22 -5.24
CA LEU A 259 -17.55 -2.76 -5.40
C LEU A 259 -18.65 -1.69 -5.32
N SER A 260 -18.27 -0.41 -5.35
CA SER A 260 -19.20 0.73 -5.38
C SER A 260 -19.31 1.34 -6.78
N GLU A 261 -20.51 1.82 -7.13
CA GLU A 261 -20.71 2.72 -8.28
C GLU A 261 -19.85 3.97 -8.11
N TRP A 262 -19.89 4.53 -6.90
CA TRP A 262 -19.09 5.68 -6.52
C TRP A 262 -18.80 5.69 -5.02
N ALA A 263 -17.72 6.37 -4.67
CA ALA A 263 -17.43 6.75 -3.30
C ALA A 263 -16.87 8.17 -3.24
N VAL A 264 -17.04 8.84 -2.11
CA VAL A 264 -16.48 10.14 -1.79
C VAL A 264 -15.71 9.97 -0.48
N HIS A 265 -14.41 10.17 -0.55
CA HIS A 265 -13.51 10.20 0.60
C HIS A 265 -13.25 11.66 0.95
N THR A 266 -13.79 12.09 2.08
CA THR A 266 -13.55 13.42 2.66
C THR A 266 -12.70 13.26 3.92
N ASN A 267 -11.64 14.03 4.01
CA ASN A 267 -10.63 13.91 5.05
C ASN A 267 -10.37 15.27 5.69
N HIS A 268 -10.46 15.33 7.01
CA HIS A 268 -10.21 16.53 7.81
C HIS A 268 -8.93 16.35 8.62
N ARG A 269 -7.96 17.25 8.44
CA ARG A 269 -6.64 17.24 9.12
C ARG A 269 -6.14 18.67 9.32
N THR A 270 -5.29 18.86 10.34
CA THR A 270 -4.74 20.18 10.69
C THR A 270 -3.79 20.73 9.62
N GLU A 271 -3.10 19.84 8.90
CA GLU A 271 -2.22 20.15 7.77
C GLU A 271 -2.96 20.38 6.43
N GLY A 272 -4.29 20.21 6.40
CA GLY A 272 -5.11 20.46 5.21
C GLY A 272 -6.20 19.41 5.02
N SER A 273 -7.43 19.88 4.79
CA SER A 273 -8.61 19.05 4.55
C SER A 273 -8.90 18.94 3.05
N TRP A 274 -9.38 17.79 2.61
CA TRP A 274 -9.60 17.52 1.19
C TRP A 274 -10.73 16.50 0.97
N THR A 275 -11.23 16.45 -0.26
CA THR A 275 -12.15 15.43 -0.72
C THR A 275 -11.76 14.89 -2.09
N ARG A 276 -12.05 13.62 -2.34
CA ARG A 276 -11.85 12.95 -3.63
C ARG A 276 -12.98 11.97 -3.91
N ARG A 277 -13.48 12.01 -5.15
CA ARG A 277 -14.43 11.04 -5.68
C ARG A 277 -13.69 9.84 -6.26
N TYR A 278 -14.28 8.67 -6.12
CA TYR A 278 -13.90 7.41 -6.73
C TYR A 278 -15.10 6.86 -7.50
N GLU A 279 -14.84 6.20 -8.62
CA GLU A 279 -15.85 5.51 -9.41
C GLU A 279 -15.33 4.12 -9.74
N HIS A 280 -16.09 3.09 -9.37
CA HIS A 280 -15.67 1.68 -9.52
C HIS A 280 -14.25 1.41 -8.99
N GLY A 281 -13.92 1.91 -7.80
CA GLY A 281 -12.58 1.77 -7.20
C GLY A 281 -11.54 2.81 -7.63
N MET A 282 -11.74 3.48 -8.76
CA MET A 282 -10.71 4.33 -9.36
C MET A 282 -10.83 5.80 -8.95
N PRO A 283 -9.74 6.46 -8.53
CA PRO A 283 -9.77 7.87 -8.16
C PRO A 283 -10.13 8.76 -9.35
N ARG A 284 -10.99 9.75 -9.13
CA ARG A 284 -11.41 10.72 -10.14
C ARG A 284 -10.86 12.10 -9.80
N GLY A 285 -10.03 12.63 -10.70
CA GLY A 285 -9.49 13.98 -10.61
C GLY A 285 -8.48 14.20 -9.48
N ALA A 286 -8.05 15.46 -9.33
CA ALA A 286 -7.17 15.88 -8.25
C ALA A 286 -7.92 15.93 -6.90
N LEU A 287 -7.18 16.06 -5.81
CA LEU A 287 -7.78 16.35 -4.50
C LEU A 287 -8.44 17.74 -4.56
N THR A 288 -9.67 17.85 -4.05
CA THR A 288 -10.36 19.14 -3.90
C THR A 288 -10.21 19.59 -2.45
N ALA A 289 -9.72 20.81 -2.22
CA ALA A 289 -9.58 21.34 -0.87
C ALA A 289 -10.95 21.52 -0.19
N VAL A 290 -11.01 21.19 1.09
CA VAL A 290 -12.18 21.40 1.96
C VAL A 290 -11.81 22.48 2.98
N PRO A 291 -12.69 23.45 3.28
CA PRO A 291 -12.43 24.45 4.30
C PRO A 291 -12.08 23.79 5.63
N ALA A 292 -11.01 24.27 6.28
CA ALA A 292 -10.66 23.81 7.61
C ALA A 292 -11.70 24.29 8.63
N ASP A 293 -12.13 23.41 9.51
CA ASP A 293 -13.16 23.68 10.52
C ASP A 293 -12.72 23.23 11.93
N SER A 294 -11.41 23.15 12.16
CA SER A 294 -10.74 22.65 13.39
C SER A 294 -11.03 21.19 13.75
N SER A 295 -11.85 20.49 12.97
CA SER A 295 -12.11 19.07 13.14
C SER A 295 -11.01 18.22 12.49
N THR A 296 -10.91 16.98 12.95
CA THR A 296 -10.15 15.92 12.29
C THR A 296 -11.03 14.70 12.12
N GLY A 297 -10.70 13.86 11.14
CA GLY A 297 -11.39 12.60 10.92
C GLY A 297 -11.57 12.27 9.44
N THR A 298 -12.11 11.09 9.18
CA THR A 298 -12.40 10.62 7.83
C THR A 298 -13.91 10.46 7.66
N THR A 299 -14.43 10.77 6.47
CA THR A 299 -15.78 10.42 6.04
C THR A 299 -15.72 9.70 4.71
N ILE A 300 -16.23 8.48 4.68
CA ILE A 300 -16.39 7.66 3.47
C ILE A 300 -17.88 7.54 3.17
N HIS A 301 -18.31 8.18 2.10
CA HIS A 301 -19.68 8.07 1.59
C HIS A 301 -19.67 7.29 0.29
N PHE A 302 -20.27 6.11 0.28
CA PHE A 302 -20.21 5.20 -0.87
C PHE A 302 -21.58 4.64 -1.22
N ARG A 303 -21.75 4.29 -2.50
CA ARG A 303 -22.94 3.61 -2.99
C ARG A 303 -22.54 2.27 -3.62
N PRO A 304 -22.93 1.13 -3.02
CA PRO A 304 -22.72 -0.18 -3.60
C PRO A 304 -23.21 -0.25 -5.05
N ASP A 305 -22.47 -0.96 -5.90
CA ASP A 305 -22.76 -1.04 -7.32
C ASP A 305 -24.02 -1.88 -7.57
N ARG A 306 -25.10 -1.25 -8.07
CA ARG A 306 -26.39 -1.94 -8.29
C ARG A 306 -26.29 -3.03 -9.36
N THR A 307 -25.30 -2.96 -10.24
CA THR A 307 -25.07 -4.04 -11.21
C THR A 307 -24.52 -5.31 -10.55
N LEU A 308 -23.92 -5.18 -9.36
CA LEU A 308 -23.33 -6.27 -8.58
C LEU A 308 -24.26 -6.78 -7.48
N PHE A 309 -25.03 -5.88 -6.83
CA PHE A 309 -25.85 -6.17 -5.65
C PHE A 309 -27.37 -6.03 -5.89
N GLY A 310 -27.82 -5.53 -7.04
CA GLY A 310 -29.23 -5.25 -7.28
C GLY A 310 -29.77 -4.14 -6.36
N GLU A 311 -30.93 -4.40 -5.74
CA GLU A 311 -31.56 -3.49 -4.76
C GLU A 311 -31.27 -3.92 -3.31
N GLU A 312 -30.24 -4.74 -3.10
CA GLU A 312 -29.78 -5.10 -1.76
C GLU A 312 -29.36 -3.84 -0.99
N GLY A 313 -29.76 -3.77 0.27
CA GLY A 313 -29.40 -2.70 1.18
C GLY A 313 -29.23 -3.25 2.60
N VAL A 314 -28.81 -2.37 3.50
CA VAL A 314 -28.60 -2.70 4.92
C VAL A 314 -29.63 -1.94 5.75
N THR A 315 -30.26 -2.63 6.71
CA THR A 315 -31.17 -1.97 7.66
C THR A 315 -30.41 -1.52 8.91
N PRO A 316 -30.88 -0.48 9.62
CA PRO A 316 -30.29 -0.05 10.88
C PRO A 316 -30.17 -1.20 11.91
N GLU A 317 -31.15 -2.08 11.99
CA GLU A 317 -31.19 -3.18 12.95
C GLU A 317 -30.13 -4.24 12.64
N ALA A 318 -30.03 -4.64 11.37
CA ALA A 318 -29.03 -5.62 10.93
C ALA A 318 -27.61 -5.09 11.14
N LEU A 319 -27.37 -3.83 10.80
CA LEU A 319 -26.07 -3.20 11.00
C LEU A 319 -25.74 -3.04 12.48
N SER A 320 -26.71 -2.62 13.30
CA SER A 320 -26.52 -2.49 14.76
C SER A 320 -26.18 -3.84 15.40
N ALA A 321 -26.88 -4.90 15.01
CA ALA A 321 -26.62 -6.25 15.49
C ALA A 321 -25.22 -6.73 15.10
N ALA A 322 -24.80 -6.49 13.86
CA ALA A 322 -23.46 -6.83 13.41
C ALA A 322 -22.38 -6.00 14.12
N CYS A 323 -22.60 -4.69 14.30
CA CYS A 323 -21.65 -3.81 14.98
C CYS A 323 -21.41 -4.19 16.43
N ALA A 324 -22.37 -4.81 17.10
CA ALA A 324 -22.19 -5.34 18.46
C ALA A 324 -21.13 -6.47 18.55
N GLY A 325 -20.76 -7.07 17.41
CA GLY A 325 -19.67 -8.04 17.34
C GLY A 325 -18.27 -7.44 17.24
N PHE A 326 -18.13 -6.12 17.06
CA PHE A 326 -16.83 -5.47 17.16
C PHE A 326 -16.37 -5.40 18.62
N ALA A 327 -15.15 -5.84 18.89
CA ALA A 327 -14.51 -5.68 20.20
C ALA A 327 -13.98 -4.25 20.38
N THR A 328 -14.87 -3.27 20.52
CA THR A 328 -14.51 -1.85 20.65
C THR A 328 -15.27 -1.15 21.78
N GLU A 329 -14.60 -0.20 22.44
CA GLU A 329 -15.21 0.71 23.43
C GLU A 329 -15.76 1.99 22.77
N VAL A 330 -15.47 2.21 21.48
CA VAL A 330 -15.93 3.40 20.77
C VAL A 330 -17.39 3.25 20.33
N PRO A 331 -18.27 4.21 20.67
CA PRO A 331 -19.67 4.15 20.27
C PRO A 331 -19.82 4.31 18.75
N ILE A 332 -20.63 3.44 18.16
CA ILE A 332 -21.05 3.47 16.75
C ILE A 332 -22.49 3.96 16.68
N ALA A 333 -22.70 5.21 16.27
CA ALA A 333 -24.02 5.81 16.14
C ALA A 333 -24.60 5.59 14.74
N ILE A 334 -25.62 4.74 14.63
CA ILE A 334 -26.27 4.41 13.35
C ILE A 334 -27.56 5.23 13.20
N THR A 335 -27.73 5.88 12.06
CA THR A 335 -28.91 6.70 11.74
C THR A 335 -29.38 6.45 10.32
N GLN A 336 -30.65 6.76 10.04
CA GLN A 336 -31.24 6.70 8.71
C GLN A 336 -31.63 8.12 8.27
N ALA A 337 -31.28 8.48 7.03
CA ALA A 337 -31.55 9.78 6.42
C ALA A 337 -32.59 9.69 5.31
#